data_AF-A0A1B6KVH7-F1
#
_entry.id   AF-A0A1B6KVH7-F1
#
_cell.length_a   1.000
_cell.length_b   1.000
_cell.length_c   1.000
_cell.angle_alpha   90.00
_cell.angle_beta   90.00
_cell.angle_gamma   90.00
#
_symmetry.space_group_name_H-M   'P 1'
#
loop_
_entity.id
_entity.type
_entity.pdbx_description
1 polymer ?
#
loop_
_entity_poly.entity_id
_entity_poly.type
_entity_poly.pdbx_seq_one_letter_code
_entity_poly.pdbx_strand_id
1 'polypeptide(L)'
;SALAGLLYMLLYVSCSFSIPSDSFKCGVPECGMSGTNLDNYEDLPLIQNGEQARRGHFPWMAALYKKENGTGLWEQHCGGTLITPHIVLTAAHCVVINGDKLSPQEIEVGLGKLYRDYYRNETTAALLTVREVVVPQRYLGPDHLLALD
;
A
#
# COMPACT_ATOMS: atom_id res chain seq x y z
N SER A 1 -43.20 -50.22 2.24
CA SER A 1 -42.82 -50.26 0.81
C SER A 1 -43.13 -48.89 0.23
N ALA A 2 -42.24 -48.06 -0.30
CA ALA A 2 -40.90 -48.25 -0.83
C ALA A 2 -40.10 -46.92 -0.71
N LEU A 3 -38.78 -47.06 -0.46
CA LEU A 3 -37.62 -46.34 -1.03
C LEU A 3 -37.70 -44.79 -1.12
N ALA A 4 -36.92 -44.02 -0.36
CA ALA A 4 -35.45 -43.80 -0.44
C ALA A 4 -34.96 -43.16 -1.76
N GLY A 5 -34.32 -41.99 -1.66
CA GLY A 5 -33.58 -41.30 -2.72
C GLY A 5 -33.78 -39.78 -2.69
N LEU A 6 -33.17 -39.02 -1.78
CA LEU A 6 -31.80 -38.51 -1.93
C LEU A 6 -31.40 -38.26 -3.39
N LEU A 7 -31.72 -37.09 -3.94
CA LEU A 7 -31.01 -36.54 -5.10
C LEU A 7 -30.97 -35.00 -5.02
N TYR A 8 -29.85 -34.48 -4.50
CA TYR A 8 -29.04 -33.51 -5.23
C TYR A 8 -29.80 -32.31 -5.85
N MET A 9 -30.40 -31.45 -5.04
CA MET A 9 -30.67 -30.05 -5.43
C MET A 9 -29.59 -29.10 -4.86
N LEU A 10 -28.34 -29.56 -4.91
CA LEU A 10 -27.19 -28.71 -5.12
C LEU A 10 -26.76 -28.99 -6.56
N LEU A 11 -26.40 -27.96 -7.34
CA LEU A 11 -25.66 -28.00 -8.62
C LEU A 11 -26.36 -27.54 -9.93
N TYR A 12 -27.34 -26.64 -9.93
CA TYR A 12 -27.65 -25.89 -11.16
C TYR A 12 -27.78 -24.38 -10.96
N VAL A 13 -26.73 -23.75 -10.41
CA VAL A 13 -26.32 -22.44 -10.94
C VAL A 13 -25.45 -22.77 -12.14
N SER A 14 -26.06 -22.91 -13.31
CA SER A 14 -25.33 -23.02 -14.57
C SER A 14 -24.66 -21.67 -14.83
N CYS A 15 -23.42 -21.54 -14.39
CA CYS A 15 -22.52 -20.48 -14.82
C CYS A 15 -22.15 -20.77 -16.28
N SER A 16 -23.06 -20.46 -17.21
CA SER A 16 -22.83 -20.55 -18.65
C SER A 16 -22.16 -19.28 -19.17
N PHE A 17 -21.13 -18.81 -18.46
CA PHE A 17 -20.14 -17.90 -19.00
C PHE A 17 -18.78 -18.46 -18.61
N SER A 18 -18.22 -19.24 -19.52
CA SER A 18 -16.78 -19.48 -19.58
C SER A 18 -16.09 -18.12 -19.58
N ILE A 19 -15.63 -17.68 -18.42
CA ILE A 19 -14.77 -16.51 -18.28
C ILE A 19 -13.51 -16.84 -19.11
N PRO A 20 -13.19 -16.07 -20.16
CA PRO A 20 -11.92 -16.21 -20.85
C PRO A 20 -10.81 -16.00 -19.83
N SER A 21 -9.94 -16.99 -19.67
CA SER A 21 -8.87 -17.03 -18.66
C SER A 21 -7.71 -16.06 -18.93
N ASP A 22 -7.96 -14.92 -19.56
CA ASP A 22 -6.93 -14.02 -20.09
C ASP A 22 -7.18 -12.54 -19.75
N SER A 23 -7.22 -12.20 -18.45
CA SER A 23 -6.73 -10.88 -17.98
C SER A 23 -6.59 -10.68 -16.46
N PHE A 24 -7.03 -11.63 -15.61
CA PHE A 24 -6.66 -11.61 -14.20
C PHE A 24 -6.18 -13.00 -13.78
N LYS A 25 -4.88 -13.25 -13.93
CA LYS A 25 -4.27 -14.41 -13.29
C LYS A 25 -4.44 -14.23 -11.78
N CYS A 26 -5.19 -15.12 -11.14
CA CYS A 26 -4.95 -15.41 -9.74
C CYS A 26 -3.48 -15.85 -9.64
N GLY A 27 -2.65 -15.04 -8.99
CA GLY A 27 -1.21 -15.22 -8.96
C GLY A 27 -0.58 -14.32 -7.91
N VAL A 28 0.63 -14.68 -7.48
CA VAL A 28 1.45 -13.82 -6.64
C VAL A 28 1.72 -12.53 -7.42
N PRO A 29 1.46 -11.34 -6.85
CA PRO A 29 1.74 -10.09 -7.54
C PRO A 29 3.24 -9.94 -7.76
N GLU A 30 3.62 -9.54 -8.97
CA GLU A 30 5.01 -9.25 -9.30
C GLU A 30 5.50 -8.02 -8.51
N CYS A 31 6.60 -8.17 -7.79
CA CYS A 31 7.20 -7.11 -6.97
C CYS A 31 8.50 -6.59 -7.57
N GLY A 32 8.88 -5.34 -7.25
CA GLY A 32 10.18 -4.77 -7.62
C GLY A 32 10.34 -4.40 -9.10
N MET A 33 9.28 -4.53 -9.92
CA MET A 33 9.29 -4.08 -11.30
C MET A 33 8.89 -2.61 -11.39
N SER A 34 9.77 -1.79 -11.96
CA SER A 34 9.48 -0.40 -12.32
C SER A 34 9.02 -0.31 -13.77
N GLY A 35 8.15 0.65 -14.07
CA GLY A 35 7.74 0.93 -15.46
C GLY A 35 8.84 1.58 -16.30
N THR A 36 9.98 1.90 -15.70
CA THR A 36 11.17 2.44 -16.35
C THR A 36 12.32 1.47 -16.30
N ASN A 37 13.04 1.36 -17.42
CA ASN A 37 14.29 0.61 -17.48
C ASN A 37 15.35 1.39 -16.69
N LEU A 38 15.51 1.04 -15.42
CA LEU A 38 16.56 1.55 -14.53
C LEU A 38 17.86 0.74 -14.69
N ASP A 39 17.93 -0.17 -15.68
CA ASP A 39 19.05 -1.09 -15.89
C ASP A 39 20.20 -0.44 -16.68
N ASN A 40 20.04 0.81 -17.12
CA ASN A 40 21.14 1.61 -17.64
C ASN A 40 22.04 2.04 -16.46
N TYR A 41 23.03 1.20 -16.19
CA TYR A 41 24.10 1.34 -15.18
C TYR A 41 24.88 2.67 -15.23
N GLU A 42 24.73 3.48 -16.28
CA GLU A 42 25.28 4.85 -16.34
C GLU A 42 24.48 5.88 -15.53
N ASP A 43 23.27 5.53 -15.07
CA ASP A 43 22.40 6.35 -14.22
C ASP A 43 22.35 5.83 -12.77
N LEU A 44 23.50 5.52 -12.16
CA LEU A 44 23.60 5.52 -10.70
C LEU A 44 24.07 6.90 -10.24
N PRO A 45 23.22 7.95 -10.21
CA PRO A 45 23.58 9.13 -9.46
C PRO A 45 23.67 8.67 -8.01
N LEU A 46 24.87 8.74 -7.44
CA LEU A 46 24.96 9.05 -6.02
C LEU A 46 23.96 10.18 -5.78
N ILE A 47 23.01 10.02 -4.86
CA ILE A 47 21.96 11.01 -4.60
C ILE A 47 22.63 12.28 -4.06
N GLN A 48 23.15 13.09 -4.96
CA GLN A 48 23.72 14.40 -4.74
C GLN A 48 22.92 15.31 -5.67
N ASN A 49 21.91 15.98 -5.09
CA ASN A 49 20.85 16.74 -5.80
C ASN A 49 19.84 15.85 -6.54
N GLY A 50 19.02 15.12 -5.77
CA GLY A 50 17.99 14.22 -6.32
C GLY A 50 17.10 14.86 -7.38
N GLU A 51 16.66 14.06 -8.35
CA GLU A 51 15.79 14.48 -9.44
C GLU A 51 14.31 14.26 -9.13
N GLN A 52 13.44 15.04 -9.76
CA GLN A 52 12.00 14.82 -9.67
C GLN A 52 11.63 13.46 -10.29
N ALA A 53 11.03 12.58 -9.49
CA ALA A 53 10.52 11.31 -9.97
C ALA A 53 9.49 11.51 -11.10
N ARG A 54 9.45 10.58 -12.04
CA ARG A 54 8.38 10.51 -13.04
C ARG A 54 7.35 9.47 -12.63
N ARG A 55 6.15 9.56 -13.18
CA ARG A 55 5.09 8.57 -12.94
C ARG A 55 5.61 7.17 -13.31
N GLY A 56 5.39 6.20 -12.43
CA GLY A 56 5.78 4.81 -12.65
C GLY A 56 7.23 4.46 -12.31
N HIS A 57 8.10 5.41 -11.93
CA HIS A 57 9.47 5.11 -11.46
C HIS A 57 9.45 4.26 -10.19
N PHE A 58 8.59 4.61 -9.24
CA PHE A 58 8.50 3.96 -7.93
C PHE A 58 7.04 3.54 -7.66
N PRO A 59 6.53 2.50 -8.35
CA PRO A 59 5.13 2.12 -8.25
C PRO A 59 4.74 1.61 -6.84
N TRP A 60 5.73 1.19 -6.05
CA TRP A 60 5.56 0.78 -4.65
C TRP A 60 5.56 1.95 -3.66
N MET A 61 5.82 3.19 -4.08
CA MET A 61 5.85 4.33 -3.18
C MET A 61 4.45 4.61 -2.60
N ALA A 62 4.36 4.61 -1.28
CA ALA A 62 3.17 4.98 -0.53
C ALA A 62 3.40 6.29 0.22
N ALA A 63 2.46 7.21 0.13
CA ALA A 63 2.40 8.41 0.97
C ALA A 63 1.51 8.11 2.19
N LEU A 64 2.01 8.38 3.38
CA LEU A 64 1.22 8.32 4.61
C LEU A 64 0.77 9.74 4.95
N TYR A 65 -0.55 9.91 4.97
CA TYR A 65 -1.21 11.14 5.34
C TYR A 65 -1.73 11.01 6.76
N LYS A 66 -1.45 12.03 7.58
CA LYS A 66 -2.01 12.16 8.92
C LYS A 66 -2.95 13.34 8.95
N LYS A 67 -4.04 13.20 9.70
CA LYS A 67 -4.94 14.31 9.96
C LYS A 67 -4.32 15.27 10.98
N GLU A 68 -4.18 16.54 10.62
CA GLU A 68 -3.61 17.56 11.49
C GLU A 68 -4.59 17.92 12.62
N ASN A 69 -4.08 17.94 13.85
CA ASN A 69 -4.84 18.34 15.03
C ASN A 69 -5.11 19.84 15.00
N GLY A 70 -6.38 20.22 14.82
CA GLY A 70 -6.83 21.63 14.84
C GLY A 70 -7.49 22.06 13.55
N THR A 71 -6.82 21.87 12.41
CA THR A 71 -7.39 22.18 11.09
C THR A 71 -8.26 21.05 10.54
N GLY A 72 -7.95 19.81 10.94
CA GLY A 72 -8.59 18.61 10.39
C GLY A 72 -8.20 18.32 8.93
N LEU A 73 -7.18 19.01 8.41
CA LEU A 73 -6.65 18.77 7.07
C LEU A 73 -5.73 17.55 7.05
N TRP A 74 -5.65 16.91 5.89
CA TRP A 74 -4.74 15.79 5.67
C TRP A 74 -3.41 16.30 5.15
N GLU A 75 -2.32 15.93 5.82
CA GLU A 75 -0.97 16.29 5.42
C GLU A 75 -0.08 15.06 5.31
N GLN A 76 0.75 15.02 4.27
CA GLN A 76 1.74 13.96 4.13
C GLN A 76 2.84 14.19 5.17
N HIS A 77 2.99 13.24 6.09
CA HIS A 77 4.01 13.31 7.14
C HIS A 77 5.10 12.25 6.98
N CYS A 78 4.80 11.13 6.33
CA CYS A 78 5.72 10.01 6.15
C CYS A 78 5.58 9.30 4.80
N GLY A 79 6.56 8.47 4.47
CA GLY A 79 6.54 7.55 3.34
C GLY A 79 6.36 6.09 3.77
N GLY A 80 6.09 5.21 2.81
CA GLY A 80 6.01 3.77 3.00
C GLY A 80 6.16 3.02 1.69
N THR A 81 6.25 1.69 1.76
CA THR A 81 6.44 0.82 0.59
C THR A 81 5.31 -0.20 0.54
N LEU A 82 4.61 -0.28 -0.59
CA LEU A 82 3.64 -1.34 -0.86
C LEU A 82 4.38 -2.66 -1.09
N ILE A 83 4.29 -3.59 -0.14
CA ILE A 83 4.98 -4.89 -0.20
C ILE A 83 4.06 -6.05 -0.60
N THR A 84 2.75 -5.85 -0.47
CA THR A 84 1.71 -6.75 -0.98
C THR A 84 0.52 -5.89 -1.42
N PRO A 85 -0.52 -6.44 -2.07
CA PRO A 85 -1.69 -5.66 -2.49
C PRO A 85 -2.44 -4.97 -1.33
N HIS A 86 -2.16 -5.33 -0.08
CA HIS A 86 -2.88 -4.85 1.10
C HIS A 86 -1.98 -4.42 2.26
N ILE A 87 -0.65 -4.47 2.12
CA ILE A 87 0.29 -4.16 3.20
C ILE A 87 1.29 -3.12 2.72
N VAL A 88 1.32 -2.01 3.48
CA VAL A 88 2.36 -0.97 3.35
C VAL A 88 3.30 -1.09 4.54
N LEU A 89 4.59 -1.22 4.24
CA LEU A 89 5.68 -1.16 5.20
C LEU A 89 6.10 0.30 5.40
N THR A 90 6.29 0.73 6.64
CA THR A 90 6.75 2.08 7.00
C THR A 90 7.58 2.02 8.28
N ALA A 91 8.18 3.14 8.66
CA ALA A 91 8.92 3.24 9.90
C ALA A 91 7.99 3.29 11.12
N ALA A 92 8.41 2.68 12.23
CA ALA A 92 7.60 2.67 13.45
C ALA A 92 7.37 4.08 14.01
N HIS A 93 8.37 4.95 13.93
CA HIS A 93 8.25 6.35 14.37
C HIS A 93 7.26 7.18 13.54
N CYS A 94 6.87 6.71 12.34
CA CYS A 94 5.83 7.36 11.55
C CYS A 94 4.42 7.10 12.11
N VAL A 95 4.24 6.03 12.88
CA VAL A 95 2.94 5.61 13.42
C VAL A 95 2.90 5.58 14.94
N VAL A 96 4.01 5.91 15.60
CA VAL A 96 4.12 6.11 17.05
C VAL A 96 4.64 7.53 17.29
N ILE A 97 3.75 8.43 17.72
CA ILE A 97 4.05 9.84 17.92
C ILE A 97 3.98 10.16 19.41
N ASN A 98 5.05 10.71 19.98
CA ASN A 98 5.16 10.99 21.42
C ASN A 98 4.90 9.74 22.30
N GLY A 99 5.23 8.54 21.79
CA GLY A 99 4.99 7.27 22.50
C GLY A 99 3.62 6.64 22.24
N ASP A 100 2.69 7.37 21.63
CA ASP A 100 1.34 6.88 21.36
C ASP A 100 1.20 6.35 19.93
N LYS A 101 0.68 5.13 19.79
CA LYS A 101 0.36 4.54 18.49
C LYS A 101 -0.86 5.24 17.89
N LEU A 102 -0.70 5.78 16.68
CA LEU A 102 -1.79 6.36 15.92
C LEU A 102 -2.89 5.32 15.65
N SER A 103 -4.15 5.75 15.75
CA SER A 103 -5.29 4.94 15.36
C SER A 103 -5.41 4.85 13.83
N PRO A 104 -6.01 3.78 13.28
CA PRO A 104 -6.18 3.65 11.83
C PRO A 104 -6.97 4.81 11.18
N GLN A 105 -7.84 5.48 11.93
CA GLN A 105 -8.65 6.60 11.43
C GLN A 105 -7.87 7.91 11.32
N GLU A 106 -6.71 8.00 11.97
CA GLU A 106 -5.81 9.16 11.89
C GLU A 106 -4.85 9.09 10.70
N ILE A 107 -4.86 7.97 9.95
CA ILE A 107 -3.96 7.71 8.85
C ILE A 107 -4.75 7.37 7.58
N GLU A 108 -4.34 7.96 6.47
CA GLU A 108 -4.75 7.54 5.13
C GLU A 108 -3.50 7.26 4.27
N VAL A 109 -3.60 6.29 3.37
CA VAL A 109 -2.49 5.88 2.50
C VAL A 109 -2.81 6.27 1.07
N GLY A 110 -1.92 7.05 0.45
CA GLY A 110 -1.95 7.34 -0.98
C GLY A 110 -0.96 6.49 -1.75
N LEU A 111 -1.44 5.70 -2.71
CA LEU A 111 -0.64 4.97 -3.69
C LEU A 111 -0.77 5.64 -5.06
N GLY A 112 0.28 5.54 -5.89
CA GLY A 112 0.26 6.12 -7.25
C GLY A 112 0.19 7.64 -7.31
N LYS A 113 0.43 8.33 -6.17
CA LYS A 113 0.60 9.79 -6.08
C LYS A 113 1.97 10.19 -6.63
N LEU A 114 2.00 11.24 -7.44
CA LEU A 114 3.23 11.91 -7.85
C LEU A 114 3.54 13.12 -6.94
N TYR A 115 2.52 13.84 -6.50
CA TYR A 115 2.70 15.05 -5.69
C TYR A 115 2.35 14.81 -4.23
N ARG A 116 3.00 15.57 -3.34
CA ARG A 116 2.80 15.49 -1.89
C ARG A 116 1.38 15.88 -1.45
N ASP A 117 0.80 16.87 -2.11
CA ASP A 117 -0.54 17.40 -1.79
C ASP A 117 -1.62 16.30 -1.83
N TYR A 118 -2.30 16.14 -0.70
CA TYR A 118 -3.40 15.20 -0.50
C TYR A 118 -4.61 15.52 -1.39
N TYR A 119 -5.00 16.80 -1.47
CA TYR A 119 -6.21 17.25 -2.14
C TYR A 119 -6.05 17.39 -3.65
N ARG A 120 -4.82 17.25 -4.14
CA ARG A 120 -4.54 17.26 -5.57
C ARG A 120 -5.15 16.04 -6.24
N ASN A 121 -6.09 16.29 -7.14
CA ASN A 121 -6.69 15.25 -7.95
C ASN A 121 -5.66 14.66 -8.93
N GLU A 122 -5.38 13.36 -8.79
CA GLU A 122 -4.50 12.60 -9.66
C GLU A 122 -5.23 11.30 -10.05
N THR A 123 -5.46 11.09 -11.33
CA THR A 123 -6.22 9.91 -11.84
C THR A 123 -5.52 8.57 -11.58
N THR A 124 -4.22 8.58 -11.31
CA THR A 124 -3.43 7.40 -10.97
C THR A 124 -3.42 7.10 -9.47
N ALA A 125 -3.97 8.01 -8.66
CA ALA A 125 -3.91 7.89 -7.22
C ALA A 125 -5.03 7.02 -6.67
N ALA A 126 -4.68 6.13 -5.74
CA ALA A 126 -5.61 5.46 -4.87
C ALA A 126 -5.41 5.99 -3.45
N LEU A 127 -6.45 6.58 -2.88
CA LEU A 127 -6.51 7.00 -1.49
C LEU A 127 -7.26 5.92 -0.69
N LEU A 128 -6.59 5.35 0.30
CA LEU A 128 -7.03 4.13 1.00
C LEU A 128 -7.05 4.35 2.51
N THR A 129 -8.15 3.95 3.15
CA THR A 129 -8.26 3.94 4.60
C THR A 129 -7.43 2.80 5.20
N VAL A 130 -6.89 3.03 6.40
CA VAL A 130 -6.12 2.02 7.12
C VAL A 130 -7.05 1.16 7.97
N ARG A 131 -6.87 -0.16 7.90
CA ARG A 131 -7.60 -1.12 8.75
C ARG A 131 -6.93 -1.31 10.11
N GLU A 132 -5.61 -1.47 10.11
CA GLU A 132 -4.84 -1.82 11.31
C GLU A 132 -3.42 -1.26 11.21
N VAL A 133 -2.88 -0.84 12.36
CA VAL A 133 -1.49 -0.42 12.52
C VAL A 133 -0.79 -1.42 13.43
N VAL A 134 0.20 -2.12 12.88
CA VAL A 134 1.02 -3.11 13.57
C VAL A 134 2.43 -2.56 13.78
N VAL A 135 2.85 -2.46 15.04
CA VAL A 135 4.20 -2.00 15.43
C VAL A 135 4.95 -3.18 16.05
N PRO A 136 6.18 -3.49 15.61
CA PRO A 136 6.98 -4.55 16.20
C PRO A 136 7.25 -4.28 17.69
N GLN A 137 7.14 -5.31 18.54
CA GLN A 137 7.40 -5.23 19.98
C GLN A 137 8.83 -4.78 20.33
N ARG A 138 9.77 -4.94 19.39
CA ARG A 138 11.16 -4.53 19.53
C ARG A 138 11.40 -3.03 19.32
N TYR A 139 10.37 -2.28 18.90
CA TYR A 139 10.49 -0.83 18.76
C TYR A 139 10.49 -0.19 20.16
N LEU A 140 11.61 0.40 20.55
CA LEU A 140 11.82 0.99 21.88
C LEU A 140 11.61 2.51 21.90
N GLY A 141 11.17 3.10 20.79
CA GLY A 141 11.03 4.54 20.63
C GLY A 141 12.17 5.18 19.81
N PRO A 142 12.04 6.50 19.53
CA PRO A 142 12.95 7.23 18.64
C PRO A 142 14.35 7.47 19.24
N ASP A 143 14.54 7.30 20.55
CA ASP A 143 15.79 7.61 21.24
C ASP A 143 16.82 6.44 21.26
N HIS A 144 16.51 5.32 20.59
CA HIS A 144 17.43 4.18 20.52
C HIS A 144 18.25 4.18 19.23
N LEU A 145 19.55 4.46 19.36
CA LEU A 145 20.60 4.53 18.32
C LEU A 145 20.81 3.25 17.46
N LEU A 146 19.97 2.21 17.60
CA LEU A 146 20.17 0.90 16.99
C LEU A 146 18.96 0.35 16.23
N ALA A 147 17.85 1.10 16.13
CA ALA A 147 16.72 0.64 15.35
C ALA A 147 16.94 0.98 13.87
N LEU A 148 16.81 -0.04 13.01
CA LEU A 148 16.32 0.22 11.65
C LEU A 148 14.96 0.90 11.81
N ASP A 149 14.94 2.20 11.55
CA ASP A 149 13.71 2.90 11.15
C ASP A 149 13.03 2.14 10.00
#